data_AF-A0A972EY16-F1
#
_entry.id   AF-A0A972EY16-F1
#
_cell.length_a   1.000
_cell.length_b   1.000
_cell.length_c   1.000
_cell.angle_alpha   90.00
_cell.angle_beta   90.00
_cell.angle_gamma   90.00
#
_symmetry.space_group_name_H-M   'P 1'
#
loop_
_entity.id
_entity.type
_entity.pdbx_description
1 polymer ?
#
loop_
_entity_poly.entity_id
_entity_poly.type
_entity_poly.pdbx_seq_one_letter_code
_entity_poly.pdbx_strand_id
1 'polypeptide(L)' 'MAVIGYCMKCKKKTEMKDTVEVTMKNERKAMKGKCSVCGTGMYKILGK' A
#
# COMPACT_ATOMS: atom_id res chain seq x y z
N MET A 1 0.44 13.60 1.61
CA MET A 1 1.55 12.65 1.80
C MET A 1 1.37 11.48 0.85
N ALA A 2 2.03 11.50 -0.31
CA ALA A 2 1.98 10.38 -1.25
C ALA A 2 2.99 9.31 -0.78
N VAL A 3 2.50 8.11 -0.46
CA VAL A 3 3.38 6.99 -0.08
C VAL A 3 3.96 6.44 -1.39
N ILE A 4 5.24 6.67 -1.65
CA ILE A 4 5.89 6.15 -2.87
C ILE A 4 6.21 4.67 -2.63
N GLY A 5 5.53 3.79 -3.36
CA GLY A 5 5.70 2.33 -3.31
C GLY A 5 6.30 1.79 -4.59
N TYR A 6 7.21 0.82 -4.49
CA TYR A 6 7.71 0.13 -5.68
C TYR A 6 6.66 -0.86 -6.19
N CYS A 7 6.18 -0.66 -7.40
CA CYS A 7 5.22 -1.57 -8.01
C CYS A 7 5.95 -2.62 -8.83
N MET A 8 5.85 -3.90 -8.44
CA MET A 8 6.46 -5.00 -9.20
C MET A 8 5.87 -5.14 -10.61
N LYS A 9 4.60 -4.81 -10.82
CA LYS A 9 3.99 -4.79 -12.16
C LYS A 9 4.55 -3.67 -13.04
N CYS A 10 4.73 -2.48 -12.47
CA CYS A 10 5.26 -1.34 -13.21
C CYS A 10 6.79 -1.31 -13.24
N LYS A 11 7.46 -2.17 -12.45
CA LYS A 11 8.91 -2.19 -12.18
C LYS A 11 9.49 -0.80 -11.88
N LYS A 12 8.67 0.09 -11.32
CA LYS A 12 8.98 1.49 -11.06
C LYS A 12 8.46 1.89 -9.69
N LYS A 13 9.07 2.92 -9.10
CA LYS A 13 8.56 3.59 -7.91
C LYS A 13 7.36 4.43 -8.33
N THR A 14 6.20 4.11 -7.76
CA THR A 14 4.92 4.71 -8.10
C THR A 14 4.21 5.15 -6.84
N GLU A 15 3.44 6.22 -6.92
CA GLU A 15 2.66 6.67 -5.78
C GLU A 15 1.56 5.65 -5.44
N MET A 16 1.42 5.35 -4.15
CA MET A 16 0.29 4.61 -3.62
C MET A 16 -0.85 5.61 -3.38
N LYS A 17 -1.95 5.42 -4.12
CA LYS A 17 -3.23 6.11 -3.93
C LYS A 17 -4.12 5.29 -3.00
N ASP A 18 -5.09 5.96 -2.37
CA ASP A 18 -6.08 5.32 -1.49
C ASP A 18 -5.43 4.50 -0.36
N THR A 19 -4.39 5.04 0.27
CA THR A 19 -3.78 4.39 1.43
C THR A 19 -4.69 4.50 2.64
N VAL A 20 -5.37 3.40 2.96
CA VAL A 20 -6.25 3.22 4.11
C VAL A 20 -5.58 2.31 5.14
N GLU A 21 -5.57 2.76 6.38
CA GLU A 21 -5.14 1.95 7.51
C GLU A 21 -6.26 0.96 7.87
N VAL A 22 -5.97 -0.32 7.77
CA VAL A 22 -6.85 -1.42 8.16
C VAL A 22 -6.23 -2.16 9.34
N THR A 23 -6.97 -2.27 10.43
CA THR A 23 -6.56 -3.07 11.59
C THR A 23 -7.05 -4.49 11.38
N MET A 24 -6.13 -5.44 11.22
CA MET A 24 -6.49 -6.85 11.08
C MET A 24 -6.93 -7.42 12.44
N LYS A 25 -7.71 -8.51 12.43
CA LYS A 25 -8.24 -9.18 13.63
C LYS A 25 -7.17 -9.67 14.64
N ASN A 26 -5.89 -9.63 14.27
CA ASN A 26 -4.74 -10.01 15.10
C ASN A 26 -4.02 -8.82 15.73
N GLU A 27 -4.70 -7.68 15.93
CA GLU A 27 -4.16 -6.41 16.46
C GLU A 27 -3.04 -5.76 15.61
N ARG A 28 -2.70 -6.35 14.47
CA ARG A 28 -1.70 -5.81 13.54
C ARG A 28 -2.33 -4.77 12.64
N LYS A 29 -1.75 -3.57 12.62
CA LYS A 29 -2.10 -2.53 11.65
C LYS A 29 -1.51 -2.89 10.30
N ALA A 30 -2.28 -2.69 9.24
CA ALA A 30 -1.81 -2.80 7.87
C ALA A 30 -2.30 -1.58 7.10
N MET A 31 -1.42 -0.97 6.32
CA MET A 31 -1.80 0.03 5.35
C MET A 31 -2.16 -0.70 4.05
N LYS A 32 -3.40 -0.58 3.61
CA LYS A 32 -3.84 -1.02 2.29
C LYS A 32 -3.85 0.19 1.37
N GLY A 33 -3.19 0.14 0.24
CA GLY A 33 -3.22 1.17 -0.79
C GLY A 33 -3.40 0.57 -2.17
N LYS A 34 -3.42 1.41 -3.20
CA LYS A 34 -3.44 1.02 -4.62
C LYS A 34 -2.30 1.69 -5.36
N CYS A 35 -1.67 0.98 -6.27
CA CYS A 35 -0.70 1.60 -7.19
C CYS A 35 -1.41 2.59 -8.11
N SER A 36 -0.93 3.83 -8.22
CA SER A 36 -1.50 4.87 -9.09
C SER A 36 -1.41 4.56 -10.59
N VAL A 37 -0.55 3.63 -10.99
CA VAL A 37 -0.25 3.34 -12.40
C VAL A 37 -1.01 2.12 -12.90
N CYS A 38 -1.03 1.02 -12.11
CA CYS A 38 -1.68 -0.23 -12.52
C CYS A 38 -2.92 -0.57 -11.69
N GLY A 39 -3.33 0.29 -10.75
CA GLY A 39 -4.47 0.07 -9.87
C GLY A 39 -4.33 -1.13 -8.91
N THR A 40 -3.18 -1.82 -8.93
CA THR A 40 -3.01 -3.06 -8.16
C THR A 40 -2.96 -2.73 -6.67
N GLY A 41 -3.77 -3.43 -5.90
CA GLY A 41 -3.80 -3.32 -4.45
C GLY A 41 -2.45 -3.69 -3.85
N MET A 42 -1.89 -2.79 -3.05
CA MET A 42 -0.66 -2.97 -2.30
C MET A 42 -0.99 -2.98 -0.83
N TYR A 43 -0.37 -3.86 -0.07
CA TYR A 43 -0.50 -3.89 1.38
C TYR A 43 0.87 -3.69 2.01
N LYS A 44 1.00 -2.68 2.85
CA LYS A 44 2.16 -2.43 3.69
C LYS A 44 1.76 -2.73 5.12
N ILE A 45 2.19 -3.88 5.63
CA ILE A 45 1.91 -4.27 7.00
C ILE A 45 2.67 -3.28 7.91
N LEU A 46 1.93 -2.52 8.72
CA LEU A 46 2.45 -1.64 9.77
C LEU A 46 2.46 -2.48 11.05
N GLY A 47 3.27 -3.55 11.04
CA GLY A 47 3.56 -4.31 12.24
C GLY A 47 4.27 -3.38 13.23
N LYS A 48 3.76 -3.31 14.46
CA LYS A 48 4.45 -2.66 15.56
C LYS A 48 5.73 -3.42 15.88
#